data_AF-A0A924ZMD9-F1
#
_entry.id   AF-A0A924ZMD9-F1
#
_cell.length_a   1.000
_cell.length_b   1.000
_cell.length_c   1.000
_cell.angle_alpha   90.00
_cell.angle_beta   90.00
_cell.angle_gamma   90.00
#
_symmetry.space_group_name_H-M   'P 1'
#
loop_
_entity.id
_entity.type
_entity.pdbx_description
1 polymer ?
#
loop_
_entity_poly.entity_id
_entity_poly.type
_entity_poly.pdbx_seq_one_letter_code
_entity_poly.pdbx_strand_id
1 'polypeptide(L)'
;MFIQGDLQAVFNALYSIGAIDPVLRMDWEKINLDMNKNPLLVKQACSQVNACRGNQTLLVQTLNSFEPKLLNFVALEVAREFSEFQDRKELH
;
A
#
# COMPACT_ATOMS: atom_id res chain seq x y z
N MET A 1 -1.76 10.12 -6.41
CA MET A 1 -3.18 9.69 -6.30
C MET A 1 -3.16 8.64 -5.22
N PHE A 2 -3.66 9.00 -4.04
CA PHE A 2 -3.51 8.19 -2.83
C PHE A 2 -4.51 7.04 -2.80
N ILE A 3 -4.32 6.10 -1.88
CA ILE A 3 -5.28 5.01 -1.69
C ILE A 3 -6.58 5.63 -1.15
N GLN A 4 -7.62 5.63 -1.96
CA GLN A 4 -8.92 6.22 -1.65
C GLN A 4 -9.87 5.10 -1.22
N GLY A 5 -10.28 5.10 0.03
CA GLY A 5 -11.26 4.15 0.58
C GLY A 5 -10.83 3.58 1.93
N ASP A 6 -11.20 2.32 2.16
CA ASP A 6 -10.93 1.60 3.40
C ASP A 6 -9.45 1.18 3.47
N LEU A 7 -8.61 2.11 3.91
CA LEU A 7 -7.17 1.90 4.08
C LEU A 7 -6.88 0.69 4.99
N GLN A 8 -7.78 0.45 5.95
CA GLN A 8 -7.71 -0.69 6.85
C GLN A 8 -7.97 -2.01 6.11
N ALA A 9 -8.90 -2.03 5.15
CA ALA A 9 -9.10 -3.21 4.29
C ALA A 9 -7.86 -3.54 3.44
N VAL A 10 -7.16 -2.53 2.91
CA VAL A 10 -5.92 -2.74 2.14
C VAL A 10 -4.79 -3.24 3.03
N PHE A 11 -4.63 -2.66 4.22
CA PHE A 11 -3.67 -3.13 5.22
C PHE A 11 -3.95 -4.58 5.62
N ASN A 12 -5.21 -4.92 5.92
CA ASN A 12 -5.62 -6.28 6.26
C ASN A 12 -5.34 -7.26 5.12
N ALA A 13 -5.53 -6.85 3.86
CA ALA A 13 -5.22 -7.67 2.71
C ALA A 13 -3.71 -7.92 2.57
N LEU A 14 -2.88 -6.88 2.72
CA LEU A 14 -1.41 -7.00 2.74
C LEU A 14 -0.90 -7.87 3.89
N TYR A 15 -1.50 -7.75 5.07
CA TYR A 15 -1.19 -8.56 6.24
C TYR A 15 -1.54 -10.04 5.99
N SER A 16 -2.73 -10.29 5.43
CA SER A 16 -3.22 -11.64 5.13
C SER A 16 -2.30 -12.40 4.16
N ILE A 17 -1.70 -11.71 3.19
CA ILE A 17 -0.74 -12.32 2.25
C ILE A 17 0.71 -12.33 2.76
N GLY A 18 0.97 -11.83 3.98
CA GLY A 18 2.31 -11.77 4.56
C GLY A 18 3.25 -10.77 3.88
N ALA A 19 2.72 -9.78 3.16
CA ALA A 19 3.52 -8.79 2.43
C ALA A 19 4.06 -7.66 3.34
N ILE A 20 3.56 -7.54 4.57
CA ILE A 20 3.98 -6.49 5.51
C ILE A 20 5.36 -6.80 6.12
N ASP A 21 5.59 -8.04 6.55
CA ASP A 21 6.85 -8.45 7.20
C ASP A 21 8.11 -8.13 6.37
N PRO A 22 8.16 -8.44 5.06
CA PRO A 22 9.29 -8.07 4.21
C PRO A 22 9.55 -6.57 4.16
N VAL A 23 8.48 -5.77 4.08
CA VAL A 23 8.55 -4.32 3.94
C VAL A 23 9.08 -3.67 5.21
N LEU A 24 8.68 -4.15 6.38
CA LEU A 24 9.20 -3.69 7.68
C LEU A 24 10.71 -3.93 7.83
N ARG A 25 11.24 -4.96 7.17
CA ARG A 25 12.68 -5.30 7.19
C ARG A 25 13.48 -4.63 6.08
N MET A 26 12.82 -3.96 5.13
CA MET A 26 13.47 -3.30 4.01
C MET A 26 13.90 -1.88 4.35
N ASP A 27 14.83 -1.38 3.55
CA ASP A 27 15.26 0.02 3.60
C ASP A 27 14.21 0.91 2.91
N TRP A 28 13.42 1.61 3.73
CA TRP A 28 12.34 2.46 3.25
C TRP A 28 12.84 3.63 2.40
N GLU A 29 14.06 4.13 2.64
CA GLU A 29 14.65 5.19 1.81
C GLU A 29 14.91 4.70 0.39
N LYS A 30 15.42 3.47 0.25
CA LYS A 30 15.64 2.85 -1.07
C LYS A 30 14.32 2.62 -1.82
N ILE A 31 13.29 2.13 -1.14
CA ILE A 31 11.97 1.94 -1.74
C ILE A 31 11.41 3.29 -2.20
N ASN A 32 11.51 4.33 -1.36
CA ASN A 32 11.02 5.67 -1.67
C ASN A 32 11.78 6.31 -2.84
N LEU A 33 13.09 6.09 -2.95
CA LEU A 33 13.91 6.46 -4.11
C LEU A 33 13.44 5.75 -5.38
N ASP A 34 13.15 4.46 -5.32
CA ASP A 34 12.67 3.67 -6.45
C ASP A 34 11.25 4.07 -6.89
N MET A 35 10.40 4.43 -5.93
CA MET A 35 9.07 5.01 -6.18
C MET A 35 9.19 6.37 -6.88
N ASN A 36 10.09 7.24 -6.42
CA ASN A 36 10.36 8.53 -7.06
C ASN A 36 10.91 8.39 -8.48
N LYS A 37 11.68 7.34 -8.76
CA LYS A 37 12.13 7.02 -10.12
C LYS A 37 11.01 6.49 -11.01
N ASN A 38 9.98 5.86 -10.44
CA ASN A 38 8.90 5.20 -11.17
C ASN A 38 7.51 5.63 -10.68
N PRO A 39 7.16 6.93 -10.72
CA PRO A 39 5.90 7.44 -10.15
C PRO A 39 4.66 6.88 -10.87
N LEU A 40 4.81 6.49 -12.14
CA LEU A 40 3.76 5.84 -12.94
C LEU A 40 3.37 4.47 -12.36
N LEU A 41 4.34 3.65 -11.95
CA LEU A 41 4.08 2.32 -11.38
C LEU A 41 3.34 2.43 -10.06
N VAL A 42 3.77 3.37 -9.19
CA VAL A 42 3.08 3.64 -7.93
C VAL A 42 1.64 4.07 -8.18
N LYS A 43 1.42 4.99 -9.13
CA LYS A 43 0.07 5.45 -9.47
C LYS A 43 -0.81 4.34 -10.03
N GLN A 44 -0.25 3.45 -10.86
CA GLN A 44 -0.96 2.29 -11.38
C GLN A 44 -1.34 1.31 -10.27
N ALA A 45 -0.41 0.99 -9.38
CA ALA A 45 -0.64 0.14 -8.22
C ALA A 45 -1.76 0.69 -7.33
N CYS A 46 -1.69 1.97 -6.96
CA CYS A 46 -2.73 2.64 -6.18
C CYS A 46 -4.07 2.66 -6.92
N SER A 47 -4.08 2.88 -8.25
CA SER A 47 -5.31 2.87 -9.03
C SER A 47 -5.98 1.49 -9.06
N GLN A 48 -5.20 0.41 -9.13
CA GLN A 48 -5.74 -0.95 -9.11
C GLN A 48 -6.30 -1.31 -7.74
N VAL A 49 -5.59 -0.96 -6.66
CA VAL A 49 -6.08 -1.10 -5.28
C VAL A 49 -7.37 -0.31 -5.07
N ASN A 50 -7.43 0.93 -5.54
CA ASN A 50 -8.63 1.78 -5.45
C ASN A 50 -9.80 1.23 -6.28
N ALA A 51 -9.53 0.56 -7.40
CA ALA A 51 -10.56 -0.07 -8.22
C ALA A 51 -11.27 -1.22 -7.49
N CYS A 52 -10.64 -1.84 -6.50
CA CYS A 52 -11.26 -2.88 -5.67
C CYS A 52 -12.34 -2.34 -4.72
N ARG A 53 -12.46 -1.01 -4.54
CA ARG A 53 -13.49 -0.34 -3.72
C ARG A 53 -13.68 -0.95 -2.32
N GLY A 54 -12.58 -1.37 -1.66
CA GLY A 54 -12.63 -1.97 -0.32
C GLY A 54 -13.09 -3.43 -0.28
N ASN A 55 -13.33 -4.10 -1.41
CA ASN A 55 -13.62 -5.53 -1.42
C ASN A 55 -12.36 -6.32 -1.09
N GLN A 56 -12.31 -6.87 0.14
CA GLN A 56 -11.16 -7.59 0.67
C GLN A 56 -10.71 -8.77 -0.20
N THR A 57 -11.65 -9.55 -0.76
CA THR A 57 -11.33 -10.69 -1.62
C THR A 57 -10.65 -10.24 -2.91
N LEU A 58 -11.17 -9.18 -3.55
CA LEU A 58 -10.57 -8.61 -4.75
C LEU A 58 -9.21 -7.96 -4.46
N LEU A 59 -9.06 -7.30 -3.30
CA LEU A 59 -7.79 -6.75 -2.85
C LEU A 59 -6.74 -7.85 -2.69
N VAL A 60 -7.06 -8.93 -1.98
CA VAL A 60 -6.13 -10.06 -1.80
C VAL A 60 -5.77 -10.70 -3.14
N GLN A 61 -6.72 -10.86 -4.06
CA GLN A 61 -6.43 -11.39 -5.40
C GLN A 61 -5.53 -10.47 -6.23
N THR A 62 -5.80 -9.17 -6.19
CA THR A 62 -5.02 -8.15 -6.91
C THR A 62 -3.61 -8.03 -6.33
N LEU A 63 -3.48 -8.05 -5.01
CA LEU A 63 -2.17 -8.01 -4.36
C LEU A 63 -1.37 -9.29 -4.59
N ASN A 64 -2.02 -10.46 -4.63
CA ASN A 64 -1.33 -11.71 -4.99
C ASN A 64 -0.84 -11.76 -6.45
N SER A 65 -1.47 -11.00 -7.36
CA SER A 65 -1.00 -10.91 -8.74
C SER A 65 0.11 -9.87 -8.93
N PHE A 66 0.46 -9.10 -7.90
CA PHE A 66 1.51 -8.09 -7.97
C PHE A 66 2.89 -8.73 -7.84
N GLU A 67 3.83 -8.17 -8.59
CA GLU A 67 5.24 -8.46 -8.35
C GLU A 67 5.65 -7.96 -6.96
N PRO A 68 6.64 -8.60 -6.32
CA PRO A 68 7.11 -8.22 -4.98
C PRO A 68 7.46 -6.73 -4.86
N LYS A 69 8.00 -6.14 -5.93
CA LYS A 69 8.33 -4.71 -5.97
C LYS A 69 7.09 -3.81 -5.86
N LEU A 70 6.01 -4.16 -6.55
CA LEU A 70 4.74 -3.42 -6.49
C LEU A 70 4.08 -3.58 -5.11
N LEU A 71 4.13 -4.78 -4.53
CA LEU A 71 3.67 -5.02 -3.16
C LEU A 71 4.37 -4.11 -2.15
N ASN A 72 5.69 -3.96 -2.27
CA ASN A 72 6.47 -3.10 -1.39
C ASN A 72 6.06 -1.61 -1.54
N PHE A 73 5.79 -1.15 -2.76
CA PHE A 73 5.33 0.22 -3.00
C PHE A 73 3.95 0.47 -2.39
N VAL A 74 3.01 -0.46 -2.56
CA VAL A 74 1.66 -0.34 -1.98
C VAL A 74 1.74 -0.36 -0.46
N ALA A 75 2.50 -1.29 0.13
CA ALA A 75 2.64 -1.40 1.57
C ALA A 75 3.25 -0.14 2.20
N LEU A 76 4.27 0.45 1.57
CA LEU A 76 4.88 1.68 2.07
C LEU A 76 3.92 2.88 1.98
N GLU A 77 3.16 3.01 0.88
CA GLU A 77 2.14 4.06 0.75
C GLU A 77 1.00 3.88 1.77
N VAL A 78 0.51 2.65 1.97
CA VAL A 78 -0.49 2.35 3.00
C VAL A 78 0.05 2.72 4.38
N ALA A 79 1.29 2.36 4.72
CA ALA A 79 1.88 2.68 6.01
C ALA A 79 2.01 4.20 6.23
N ARG A 80 2.44 4.95 5.19
CA ARG A 80 2.55 6.41 5.24
C ARG A 80 1.18 7.06 5.45
N GLU A 81 0.19 6.68 4.64
CA GLU A 81 -1.18 7.18 4.76
C GLU A 81 -1.81 6.82 6.12
N PHE A 82 -1.57 5.61 6.63
CA PHE A 82 -2.10 5.18 7.93
C PHE A 82 -1.48 5.98 9.08
N SER A 83 -0.17 6.23 9.01
CA SER A 83 0.54 7.09 9.97
C SER A 83 -0.03 8.51 9.95
N GLU A 84 -0.18 9.13 8.77
CA GLU A 84 -0.76 10.47 8.65
C GLU A 84 -2.22 10.53 9.10
N PHE A 85 -3.00 9.48 8.84
CA PHE A 85 -4.40 9.41 9.25
C PHE A 85 -4.56 9.26 10.77
N GLN A 86 -3.69 8.49 11.43
CA GLN A 86 -3.67 8.42 12.89
C GLN A 86 -3.23 9.74 13.53
N ASP A 87 -2.19 10.39 12.99
CA ASP A 87 -1.70 11.68 13.49
C ASP A 87 -2.79 12.76 13.46
N ARG A 88 -3.62 12.78 12.40
CA ARG A 88 -4.75 13.71 12.29
C ARG A 88 -5.90 13.40 13.25
N LYS A 89 -6.04 12.16 13.71
CA LYS A 89 -7.09 11.74 14.64
C LYS A 89 -6.75 12.05 16.10
N GLU A 90 -5.46 12.07 16.47
CA GLU A 90 -5.04 12.42 17.83
C GLU A 90 -4.95 13.94 18.07
N LEU A 91 -4.90 14.75 17.01
CA LEU A 91 -4.85 16.21 17.10
C LEU A 91 -6.23 16.92 17.09
N HIS A 92 -7.34 16.19 17.19
CA HIS A 92 -8.70 16.75 17.20
C HIS A 92 -9.59 16.19 18.32
#